data_AF-A0AA37GJ42-F1
#
_entry.id   AF-A0AA37GJ42-F1
#
_cell.length_a   1.000
_cell.length_b   1.000
_cell.length_c   1.000
_cell.angle_alpha   90.00
_cell.angle_beta   90.00
_cell.angle_gamma   90.00
#
_symmetry.space_group_name_H-M   'P 1'
#
loop_
_entity.id
_entity.type
_entity.pdbx_description
1 polymer ?
#
loop_
_entity_poly.entity_id
_entity_poly.type
_entity_poly.pdbx_seq_one_letter_code
_entity_poly.pdbx_strand_id
1 'polypeptide(L)'
;MWASAKLFVDKCYERNKEIGELVGSAFVARDMMQIVDALGEDGLLRYWGGSYGTLLGQTAAALFPERIDRMVLDGNLNPHEYYYGHDDEQWTDSDKAFSAVFQSCVANPSTCRLAQRYQNSTAAQLEDIIYTLIDDLNDRPIPFNGTLVDYGFVKTGVMTALYTPDLWVLLDIGFDALISRNMTRFTQAWDALSVTYGSIGATLDAQMGIRCSDKIVRVETLDEFLPIMERQFGVSRVFGDVQTATEMICAQWRLPAKGQYTGDFHVKTRHPILFIGNTADAFTPLASARNASAGFEGSVVLQTNGYGTACFYWNIGLCKSSD
;
A
#
# COMPACT_ATOMS: atom_id res chain seq x y z
N MET A 1 -7.79 -17.76 9.61
CA MET A 1 -7.97 -16.43 8.97
C MET A 1 -9.33 -16.29 8.31
N TRP A 2 -9.73 -17.18 7.38
CA TRP A 2 -11.03 -17.11 6.68
C TRP A 2 -12.25 -16.92 7.61
N ALA A 3 -12.37 -17.75 8.66
CA ALA A 3 -13.46 -17.62 9.64
C ALA A 3 -13.40 -16.31 10.46
N SER A 4 -12.19 -15.80 10.76
CA SER A 4 -12.02 -14.52 11.45
C SER A 4 -12.45 -13.35 10.57
N ALA A 5 -12.15 -13.40 9.27
CA ALA A 5 -12.63 -12.43 8.30
C ALA A 5 -14.17 -12.41 8.24
N LYS A 6 -14.82 -13.60 8.29
CA LYS A 6 -16.29 -13.68 8.36
C LYS A 6 -16.87 -12.92 9.56
N LEU A 7 -16.29 -13.13 10.75
CA LEU A 7 -16.74 -12.46 11.98
C LEU A 7 -16.61 -10.94 11.90
N PHE A 8 -15.54 -10.45 11.28
CA PHE A 8 -15.35 -9.03 11.02
C PHE A 8 -16.44 -8.49 10.07
N VAL A 9 -16.66 -9.16 8.93
CA VAL A 9 -17.66 -8.74 7.94
C VAL A 9 -19.08 -8.75 8.52
N ASP A 10 -19.46 -9.79 9.27
CA ASP A 10 -20.81 -9.87 9.86
C ASP A 10 -21.05 -8.71 10.85
N LYS A 11 -20.04 -8.33 11.64
CA LYS A 11 -20.12 -7.13 12.51
C LYS A 11 -20.22 -5.83 11.73
N CYS A 12 -19.45 -5.67 10.64
CA CYS A 12 -19.55 -4.51 9.76
C CYS A 12 -20.96 -4.40 9.15
N TYR A 13 -21.52 -5.52 8.68
CA TYR A 13 -22.85 -5.60 8.11
C TYR A 13 -23.93 -5.22 9.13
N GLU A 14 -23.91 -5.82 10.33
CA GLU A 14 -24.89 -5.55 11.39
C GLU A 14 -24.92 -4.08 11.79
N ARG A 15 -23.76 -3.44 11.89
CA ARG A 15 -23.62 -2.04 12.32
C ARG A 15 -23.91 -1.03 11.22
N ASN A 16 -23.68 -1.37 9.95
CA ASN A 16 -23.69 -0.41 8.84
C ASN A 16 -24.72 -0.71 7.76
N LYS A 17 -25.71 -1.58 7.99
CA LYS A 17 -26.72 -1.96 6.98
C LYS A 17 -27.45 -0.79 6.29
N GLU A 18 -27.53 0.38 6.93
CA GLU A 18 -28.26 1.54 6.42
C GLU A 18 -27.44 2.40 5.46
N ILE A 19 -26.12 2.49 5.70
CA ILE A 19 -25.23 3.41 4.97
C ILE A 19 -24.03 2.72 4.30
N GLY A 20 -23.77 1.46 4.62
CA GLY A 20 -22.56 0.75 4.20
C GLY A 20 -22.47 0.57 2.69
N GLU A 21 -23.61 0.44 2.01
CA GLU A 21 -23.67 0.40 0.54
C GLU A 21 -23.46 1.78 -0.11
N LEU A 22 -23.29 2.86 0.68
CA LEU A 22 -22.96 4.19 0.19
C LEU A 22 -21.47 4.53 0.36
N VAL A 23 -20.66 3.55 0.76
CA VAL A 23 -19.21 3.68 0.95
C VAL A 23 -18.49 3.10 -0.25
N GLY A 24 -17.79 3.92 -1.02
CA GLY A 24 -16.97 3.48 -2.16
C GLY A 24 -16.40 4.66 -2.94
N SER A 25 -15.35 4.42 -3.71
CA SER A 25 -14.62 5.45 -4.46
C SER A 25 -15.52 6.20 -5.46
N ALA A 26 -16.50 5.51 -6.06
CA ALA A 26 -17.42 6.14 -6.99
C ALA A 26 -18.36 7.16 -6.31
N PHE A 27 -18.72 6.97 -5.04
CA PHE A 27 -19.45 7.98 -4.27
C PHE A 27 -18.56 9.17 -3.95
N VAL A 28 -17.34 8.92 -3.48
CA VAL A 28 -16.38 10.00 -3.18
C VAL A 28 -16.06 10.82 -4.43
N ALA A 29 -15.94 10.19 -5.61
CA ALA A 29 -15.79 10.90 -6.88
C ALA A 29 -16.97 11.83 -7.21
N ARG A 30 -18.20 11.45 -6.86
CA ARG A 30 -19.38 12.32 -6.99
C ARG A 30 -19.36 13.45 -5.98
N ASP A 31 -18.97 13.17 -4.74
CA ASP A 31 -18.79 14.18 -3.69
C ASP A 31 -17.73 15.22 -4.09
N MET A 32 -16.64 14.79 -4.73
CA MET A 32 -15.64 15.70 -5.31
C MET A 32 -16.26 16.66 -6.31
N MET A 33 -17.18 16.21 -7.17
CA MET A 33 -17.89 17.11 -8.10
C MET A 33 -18.84 18.06 -7.37
N GLN A 34 -19.52 17.61 -6.32
CA GLN A 34 -20.36 18.48 -5.48
C GLN A 34 -19.51 19.56 -4.79
N ILE A 35 -18.31 19.22 -4.31
CA ILE A 35 -17.37 20.19 -3.73
C ILE A 35 -16.97 21.20 -4.80
N VAL A 36 -16.59 20.76 -5.99
CA VAL A 36 -16.22 21.64 -7.12
C VAL A 36 -17.36 22.60 -7.46
N ASP A 37 -18.59 22.12 -7.52
CA ASP A 37 -19.77 22.96 -7.79
C ASP A 37 -20.04 23.96 -6.66
N ALA A 38 -19.86 23.54 -5.41
CA ALA A 38 -20.08 24.37 -4.23
C ALA A 38 -19.06 25.52 -4.07
N LEU A 39 -17.86 25.39 -4.66
CA LEU A 39 -16.87 26.47 -4.69
C LEU A 39 -17.31 27.67 -5.55
N GLY A 40 -18.27 27.47 -6.47
CA GLY A 40 -18.80 28.55 -7.33
C GLY A 40 -17.80 29.09 -8.34
N GLU A 41 -16.79 28.30 -8.70
CA GLU A 41 -15.75 28.64 -9.68
C GLU A 41 -16.14 28.19 -11.11
N ASP A 42 -15.16 27.77 -11.93
CA ASP A 42 -15.36 27.31 -13.30
C ASP A 42 -15.95 25.90 -13.43
N GLY A 43 -16.22 25.26 -12.29
CA GLY A 43 -16.78 23.91 -12.24
C GLY A 43 -15.78 22.81 -12.62
N LEU A 44 -14.48 23.08 -12.64
CA LEU A 44 -13.48 22.09 -13.03
C LEU A 44 -12.63 21.60 -11.84
N LEU A 45 -12.33 20.30 -11.85
CA LEU A 45 -11.49 19.67 -10.84
C LEU A 45 -10.00 19.87 -11.18
N ARG A 46 -9.27 20.43 -10.20
CA ARG A 46 -7.81 20.44 -10.13
C ARG A 46 -7.40 19.55 -8.97
N TYR A 47 -6.75 18.44 -9.27
CA TYR A 47 -6.55 17.36 -8.30
C TYR A 47 -5.09 16.89 -8.24
N TRP A 48 -4.60 16.71 -7.01
CA TRP A 48 -3.42 15.91 -6.74
C TRP A 48 -3.84 14.76 -5.82
N GLY A 49 -3.46 13.54 -6.17
CA GLY A 49 -3.75 12.35 -5.39
C GLY A 49 -2.49 11.53 -5.16
N GLY A 50 -2.26 11.14 -3.91
CA GLY A 50 -1.19 10.21 -3.52
C GLY A 50 -1.74 8.84 -3.11
N SER A 51 -1.06 7.75 -3.47
CA SER A 51 -1.43 6.38 -3.06
C SER A 51 -2.89 6.05 -3.42
N TYR A 52 -3.75 5.65 -2.48
CA TYR A 52 -5.19 5.44 -2.76
C TYR A 52 -5.88 6.66 -3.41
N GLY A 53 -5.40 7.88 -3.14
CA GLY A 53 -5.85 9.08 -3.84
C GLY A 53 -5.65 9.02 -5.36
N THR A 54 -4.67 8.25 -5.87
CA THR A 54 -4.53 8.05 -7.31
C THR A 54 -5.70 7.31 -7.90
N LEU A 55 -6.15 6.23 -7.24
CA LEU A 55 -7.31 5.47 -7.68
C LEU A 55 -8.56 6.34 -7.64
N LEU A 56 -8.73 7.13 -6.57
CA LEU A 56 -9.85 8.06 -6.46
C LEU A 56 -9.84 9.09 -7.62
N GLY A 57 -8.67 9.65 -7.94
CA GLY A 57 -8.49 10.55 -9.09
C GLY A 57 -8.81 9.86 -10.42
N GLN A 58 -8.34 8.64 -10.63
CA GLN A 58 -8.63 7.83 -11.82
C GLN A 58 -10.14 7.56 -11.96
N THR A 59 -10.82 7.17 -10.88
CA THR A 59 -12.27 6.94 -10.85
C THR A 59 -13.06 8.22 -11.12
N ALA A 60 -12.63 9.35 -10.55
CA ALA A 60 -13.24 10.66 -10.83
C ALA A 60 -13.05 11.06 -12.30
N ALA A 61 -11.87 10.88 -12.87
CA ALA A 61 -11.60 11.15 -14.28
C ALA A 61 -12.41 10.24 -15.20
N ALA A 62 -12.61 8.97 -14.83
CA ALA A 62 -13.42 8.04 -15.61
C ALA A 62 -14.92 8.34 -15.57
N LEU A 63 -15.44 8.79 -14.42
CA LEU A 63 -16.85 9.17 -14.26
C LEU A 63 -17.17 10.55 -14.85
N PHE A 64 -16.21 11.48 -14.81
CA PHE A 64 -16.41 12.89 -15.16
C PHE A 64 -15.25 13.47 -16.01
N PRO A 65 -14.91 12.86 -17.16
CA PRO A 65 -13.73 13.25 -17.94
C PRO A 65 -13.73 14.71 -18.40
N GLU A 66 -14.91 15.26 -18.68
CA GLU A 66 -15.13 16.65 -19.11
C GLU A 66 -14.98 17.68 -17.98
N ARG A 67 -14.93 17.21 -16.73
CA ARG A 67 -14.77 18.03 -15.52
C ARG A 67 -13.32 18.10 -15.04
N ILE A 68 -12.40 17.36 -15.66
CA ILE A 68 -10.99 17.34 -15.24
C ILE A 68 -10.20 18.46 -15.93
N ASP A 69 -9.70 19.44 -15.17
CA ASP A 69 -8.80 20.49 -15.72
C ASP A 69 -7.33 20.08 -15.63
N ARG A 70 -6.82 19.84 -14.42
CA ARG A 70 -5.43 19.39 -14.19
C ARG A 70 -5.43 18.29 -13.15
N MET A 71 -4.68 17.22 -13.42
CA MET A 71 -4.60 16.07 -12.53
C MET A 71 -3.18 15.52 -12.47
N VAL A 72 -2.69 15.34 -11.25
CA VAL A 72 -1.38 14.73 -10.96
C VAL A 72 -1.59 13.59 -9.97
N LEU A 73 -1.14 12.39 -10.32
CA LEU A 73 -1.35 11.17 -9.54
C LEU A 73 0.01 10.55 -9.19
N ASP A 74 0.31 10.37 -7.90
CA ASP A 74 1.66 10.06 -7.40
C ASP A 74 1.66 8.84 -6.47
N GLY A 75 2.46 7.82 -6.81
CA GLY A 75 2.37 6.50 -6.18
C GLY A 75 1.06 5.83 -6.58
N ASN A 76 1.03 5.27 -7.78
CA ASN A 76 -0.21 4.90 -8.46
C ASN A 76 -0.64 3.46 -8.18
N LEU A 77 -1.90 3.29 -7.79
CA LEU A 77 -2.59 1.99 -7.89
C LEU A 77 -3.03 1.73 -9.34
N ASN A 78 -2.97 0.47 -9.75
CA ASN A 78 -3.53 -0.01 -11.00
C ASN A 78 -5.04 -0.23 -10.83
N PRO A 79 -5.89 0.51 -11.58
CA PRO A 79 -7.33 0.45 -11.39
C PRO A 79 -7.93 -0.89 -11.83
N HIS A 80 -7.31 -1.57 -12.79
CA HIS A 80 -7.78 -2.87 -13.23
C HIS A 80 -7.57 -3.94 -12.16
N GLU A 81 -6.39 -3.97 -11.54
CA GLU A 81 -6.10 -4.89 -10.44
C GLU A 81 -6.96 -4.61 -9.21
N TYR A 82 -7.17 -3.33 -8.89
CA TYR A 82 -7.96 -2.93 -7.72
C TYR A 82 -9.44 -3.33 -7.83
N TYR A 83 -10.09 -3.02 -8.96
CA TYR A 83 -11.52 -3.29 -9.15
C TYR A 83 -11.80 -4.72 -9.61
N TYR A 84 -10.96 -5.26 -10.51
CA TYR A 84 -11.23 -6.50 -11.25
C TYR A 84 -10.19 -7.60 -11.03
N GLY A 85 -9.13 -7.35 -10.26
CA GLY A 85 -8.06 -8.30 -10.01
C GLY A 85 -7.95 -8.67 -8.54
N HIS A 86 -6.78 -9.18 -8.18
CA HIS A 86 -6.43 -9.57 -6.81
C HIS A 86 -5.23 -8.79 -6.29
N ASP A 87 -4.92 -7.64 -6.91
CA ASP A 87 -3.82 -6.77 -6.51
C ASP A 87 -2.45 -7.51 -6.56
N ASP A 88 -2.28 -8.50 -7.44
CA ASP A 88 -1.03 -9.26 -7.54
C ASP A 88 0.13 -8.33 -7.91
N GLU A 89 -0.11 -7.42 -8.86
CA GLU A 89 0.88 -6.45 -9.33
C GLU A 89 1.42 -5.54 -8.22
N GLN A 90 0.60 -5.25 -7.19
CA GLN A 90 0.89 -4.26 -6.15
C GLN A 90 2.21 -4.55 -5.42
N TRP A 91 2.63 -5.82 -5.35
CA TRP A 91 3.80 -6.24 -4.57
C TRP A 91 5.06 -6.45 -5.40
N THR A 92 5.03 -6.18 -6.71
CA THR A 92 6.13 -6.53 -7.63
C THR A 92 7.45 -5.78 -7.38
N ASP A 93 7.43 -4.59 -6.77
CA ASP A 93 8.64 -3.83 -6.39
C ASP A 93 8.95 -3.92 -4.88
N SER A 94 8.17 -4.65 -4.09
CA SER A 94 8.32 -4.68 -2.62
C SER A 94 9.62 -5.35 -2.14
N ASP A 95 10.00 -6.47 -2.75
CA ASP A 95 11.28 -7.14 -2.44
C ASP A 95 12.47 -6.23 -2.79
N LYS A 96 12.38 -5.50 -3.92
CA LYS A 96 13.40 -4.54 -4.33
C LYS A 96 13.55 -3.40 -3.31
N ALA A 97 12.44 -2.88 -2.79
CA ALA A 97 12.46 -1.87 -1.73
C ALA A 97 13.03 -2.41 -0.42
N PHE A 98 12.70 -3.67 -0.05
CA PHE A 98 13.24 -4.30 1.14
C PHE A 98 14.74 -4.57 1.04
N SER A 99 15.22 -5.12 -0.08
CA SER A 99 16.65 -5.31 -0.34
C SER A 99 17.44 -3.99 -0.24
N ALA A 100 16.83 -2.87 -0.62
CA ALA A 100 17.47 -1.56 -0.56
C ALA A 100 17.81 -1.09 0.85
N VAL A 101 17.05 -1.53 1.87
CA VAL A 101 17.38 -1.29 3.28
C VAL A 101 18.77 -1.83 3.60
N PHE A 102 19.05 -3.06 3.17
CA PHE A 102 20.34 -3.72 3.43
C PHE A 102 21.46 -3.18 2.55
N GLN A 103 21.16 -2.78 1.32
CA GLN A 103 22.13 -2.08 0.45
C GLN A 103 22.55 -0.76 1.09
N SER A 104 21.60 0.03 1.58
CA SER A 104 21.85 1.27 2.31
C SER A 104 22.64 1.03 3.59
N CYS A 105 22.30 -0.03 4.34
CA CYS A 105 23.01 -0.42 5.54
C CYS A 105 24.50 -0.73 5.29
N VAL A 106 24.80 -1.56 4.29
CA VAL A 106 26.19 -1.92 3.93
C VAL A 106 26.96 -0.74 3.34
N ALA A 107 26.28 0.15 2.62
CA ALA A 107 26.89 1.39 2.12
C ALA A 107 27.24 2.38 3.24
N ASN A 108 26.56 2.29 4.40
CA ASN A 108 26.72 3.21 5.54
C ASN A 108 27.03 2.45 6.85
N PRO A 109 28.15 1.72 6.93
CA PRO A 109 28.45 0.85 8.09
C PRO A 109 28.72 1.62 9.38
N SER A 110 29.04 2.91 9.31
CA SER A 110 29.23 3.75 10.50
C SER A 110 27.92 4.09 11.22
N THR A 111 26.79 4.03 10.52
CA THR A 111 25.46 4.37 11.05
C THR A 111 24.50 3.19 11.10
N CYS A 112 24.78 2.09 10.39
CA CYS A 112 23.97 0.88 10.43
C CYS A 112 24.49 -0.17 11.43
N ARG A 113 23.64 -0.57 12.39
CA ARG A 113 23.98 -1.54 13.44
C ARG A 113 24.14 -2.96 12.90
N LEU A 114 23.31 -3.37 11.95
CA LEU A 114 23.43 -4.69 11.32
C LEU A 114 24.77 -4.84 10.60
N ALA A 115 25.23 -3.82 9.85
CA ALA A 115 26.55 -3.83 9.22
C ALA A 115 27.70 -3.81 10.23
N GLN A 116 27.54 -3.15 11.38
CA GLN A 116 28.53 -3.17 12.48
C GLN A 116 28.62 -4.55 13.14
N ARG A 117 27.48 -5.20 13.34
CA ARG A 117 27.36 -6.53 13.96
C ARG A 117 27.93 -7.61 13.04
N TYR A 118 27.54 -7.58 11.78
CA TYR A 118 27.92 -8.57 10.77
C TYR A 118 28.94 -7.95 9.81
N GLN A 119 30.15 -7.73 10.33
CA GLN A 119 31.23 -7.11 9.58
C GLN A 119 31.55 -7.91 8.31
N ASN A 120 31.78 -7.19 7.21
CA ASN A 120 32.08 -7.75 5.88
C ASN A 120 30.93 -8.57 5.24
N SER A 121 29.74 -8.58 5.82
CA SER A 121 28.58 -9.20 5.18
C SER A 121 28.09 -8.37 4.00
N THR A 122 27.65 -9.05 2.95
CA THR A 122 26.95 -8.41 1.81
C THR A 122 25.52 -8.04 2.20
N ALA A 123 24.89 -7.15 1.43
CA ALA A 123 23.49 -6.79 1.65
C ALA A 123 22.57 -8.03 1.61
N ALA A 124 22.80 -8.94 0.67
CA ALA A 124 22.04 -10.19 0.56
C ALA A 124 22.23 -11.12 1.78
N GLN A 125 23.42 -11.14 2.39
CA GLN A 125 23.65 -11.90 3.61
C GLN A 125 22.92 -11.29 4.82
N LEU A 126 22.89 -9.95 4.93
CA LEU A 126 22.11 -9.27 5.97
C LEU A 126 20.61 -9.54 5.78
N GLU A 127 20.13 -9.47 4.54
CA GLU A 127 18.74 -9.76 4.20
C GLU A 127 18.35 -11.19 4.58
N ASP A 128 19.18 -12.19 4.27
CA ASP A 128 18.92 -13.59 4.62
C ASP A 128 18.92 -13.84 6.14
N ILE A 129 19.79 -13.17 6.90
CA ILE A 129 19.78 -13.18 8.37
C ILE A 129 18.45 -12.63 8.90
N ILE A 130 17.94 -11.55 8.32
CA ILE A 130 16.66 -10.96 8.74
C ILE A 130 15.48 -11.83 8.36
N TYR A 131 15.47 -12.43 7.17
CA TYR A 131 14.43 -13.40 6.84
C TYR A 131 14.44 -14.59 7.81
N THR A 132 15.62 -15.13 8.13
CA THR A 132 15.75 -16.22 9.12
C THR A 132 15.18 -15.82 10.48
N LEU A 133 15.43 -14.58 10.92
CA LEU A 133 14.84 -14.03 12.14
C LEU A 133 13.31 -13.94 12.05
N ILE A 134 12.78 -13.39 10.96
CA ILE A 134 11.33 -13.24 10.74
C ILE A 134 10.65 -14.61 10.72
N ASP A 135 11.26 -15.59 10.08
CA ASP A 135 10.74 -16.97 9.99
C ASP A 135 10.77 -17.68 11.36
N ASP A 136 11.85 -17.54 12.15
CA ASP A 136 11.94 -18.13 13.51
C ASP A 136 10.87 -17.54 14.45
N LEU A 137 10.49 -16.27 14.27
CA LEU A 137 9.44 -15.61 15.06
C LEU A 137 8.03 -16.16 14.79
N ASN A 138 7.82 -16.89 13.70
CA ASN A 138 6.57 -17.60 13.45
C ASN A 138 6.38 -18.76 14.44
N ASP A 139 7.46 -19.49 14.74
CA ASP A 139 7.44 -20.64 15.65
C ASP A 139 7.74 -20.23 17.10
N ARG A 140 8.53 -19.17 17.29
CA ARG A 140 9.06 -18.74 18.60
C ARG A 140 8.82 -17.23 18.82
N PRO A 141 7.56 -16.81 18.95
CA PRO A 141 7.25 -15.41 19.19
C PRO A 141 7.79 -14.92 20.54
N ILE A 142 8.10 -13.62 20.62
CA ILE A 142 8.67 -13.00 21.82
C ILE A 142 7.57 -12.23 22.58
N PRO A 143 7.33 -12.51 23.87
CA PRO A 143 6.42 -11.71 24.68
C PRO A 143 6.83 -10.24 24.76
N PHE A 144 5.89 -9.33 24.50
CA PHE A 144 6.15 -7.90 24.41
C PHE A 144 4.91 -7.09 24.79
N ASN A 145 4.95 -6.33 25.89
CA ASN A 145 3.89 -5.38 26.31
C ASN A 145 2.44 -5.92 26.22
N GLY A 146 2.20 -7.16 26.67
CA GLY A 146 0.87 -7.77 26.64
C GLY A 146 0.44 -8.32 25.28
N THR A 147 1.33 -8.27 24.29
CA THR A 147 1.21 -8.92 22.98
C THR A 147 2.43 -9.80 22.70
N LEU A 148 2.53 -10.31 21.47
CA LEU A 148 3.65 -11.08 20.95
C LEU A 148 4.29 -10.33 19.78
N VAL A 149 5.62 -10.31 19.75
CA VAL A 149 6.40 -10.03 18.54
C VAL A 149 6.52 -11.35 17.81
N ASP A 150 5.68 -11.52 16.80
CA ASP A 150 5.65 -12.67 15.89
C ASP A 150 5.97 -12.22 14.45
N TYR A 151 5.87 -13.16 13.50
CA TYR A 151 6.05 -12.92 12.07
C TYR A 151 5.25 -11.72 11.56
N GLY A 152 3.95 -11.67 11.85
CA GLY A 152 3.05 -10.61 11.38
C GLY A 152 3.34 -9.26 12.02
N PHE A 153 3.72 -9.25 13.30
CA PHE A 153 4.11 -8.04 14.03
C PHE A 153 5.34 -7.39 13.39
N VAL A 154 6.39 -8.17 13.14
CA VAL A 154 7.62 -7.65 12.53
C VAL A 154 7.37 -7.15 11.11
N LYS A 155 6.57 -7.87 10.32
CA LYS A 155 6.18 -7.44 8.98
C LYS A 155 5.38 -6.14 8.97
N THR A 156 4.56 -5.89 9.98
CA THR A 156 3.89 -4.58 10.14
C THR A 156 4.91 -3.45 10.34
N GLY A 157 5.99 -3.72 11.07
CA GLY A 157 7.13 -2.79 11.19
C GLY A 157 7.85 -2.58 9.86
N VAL A 158 8.19 -3.66 9.15
CA VAL A 158 8.80 -3.58 7.80
C VAL A 158 7.92 -2.74 6.88
N MET A 159 6.63 -3.04 6.82
CA MET A 159 5.64 -2.30 6.04
C MET A 159 5.66 -0.81 6.35
N THR A 160 5.61 -0.45 7.63
CA THR A 160 5.67 0.96 8.03
C THR A 160 6.97 1.62 7.58
N ALA A 161 8.10 0.95 7.76
CA ALA A 161 9.41 1.52 7.43
C ALA A 161 9.66 1.65 5.91
N LEU A 162 9.02 0.82 5.07
CA LEU A 162 9.20 0.89 3.63
C LEU A 162 8.43 2.03 2.94
N TYR A 163 7.59 2.78 3.66
CA TYR A 163 6.96 3.99 3.12
C TYR A 163 7.98 5.07 2.75
N THR A 164 9.07 5.20 3.52
CA THR A 164 10.12 6.20 3.27
C THR A 164 11.49 5.76 3.79
N PRO A 165 12.59 6.01 3.06
CA PRO A 165 13.95 5.72 3.51
C PRO A 165 14.34 6.31 4.86
N ASP A 166 13.70 7.42 5.27
CA ASP A 166 13.95 8.05 6.58
C ASP A 166 13.66 7.11 7.76
N LEU A 167 12.77 6.11 7.56
CA LEU A 167 12.41 5.14 8.59
C LEU A 167 13.31 3.90 8.61
N TRP A 168 14.19 3.71 7.63
CA TRP A 168 15.03 2.51 7.54
C TRP A 168 15.99 2.37 8.73
N VAL A 169 16.40 3.49 9.33
CA VAL A 169 17.21 3.48 10.56
C VAL A 169 16.48 2.84 11.74
N LEU A 170 15.15 3.04 11.85
CA LEU A 170 14.35 2.40 12.89
C LEU A 170 14.25 0.90 12.66
N LEU A 171 14.20 0.48 11.39
CA LEU A 171 14.17 -0.92 11.01
C LEU A 171 15.49 -1.63 11.36
N ASP A 172 16.63 -1.01 11.05
CA ASP A 172 17.97 -1.48 11.49
C ASP A 172 18.06 -1.61 13.01
N ILE A 173 17.66 -0.57 13.75
CA ILE A 173 17.67 -0.58 15.22
C ILE A 173 16.76 -1.69 15.77
N GLY A 174 15.56 -1.86 15.20
CA GLY A 174 14.59 -2.87 15.61
C GLY A 174 15.13 -4.29 15.40
N PHE A 175 15.68 -4.57 14.22
CA PHE A 175 16.26 -5.88 13.91
C PHE A 175 17.49 -6.20 14.78
N ASP A 176 18.43 -5.25 14.94
CA ASP A 176 19.56 -5.42 15.85
C ASP A 176 19.11 -5.70 17.29
N ALA A 177 18.06 -5.02 17.74
CA ALA A 177 17.49 -5.20 19.07
C ALA A 177 16.86 -6.58 19.25
N LEU A 178 16.13 -7.09 18.25
CA LEU A 178 15.57 -8.45 18.28
C LEU A 178 16.67 -9.51 18.32
N ILE A 179 17.69 -9.39 17.45
CA ILE A 179 18.84 -10.30 17.41
C ILE A 179 19.57 -10.32 18.76
N SER A 180 19.77 -9.16 19.38
CA SER A 180 20.46 -9.03 20.66
C SER A 180 19.56 -9.22 21.89
N ARG A 181 18.26 -9.49 21.69
CA ARG A 181 17.23 -9.54 22.75
C ARG A 181 17.18 -8.28 23.64
N ASN A 182 17.53 -7.13 23.07
CA ASN A 182 17.46 -5.84 23.75
C ASN A 182 16.06 -5.24 23.61
N MET A 183 15.12 -5.71 24.44
CA MET A 183 13.71 -5.30 24.33
C MET A 183 13.47 -3.82 24.65
N THR A 184 14.33 -3.18 25.45
CA THR A 184 14.25 -1.73 25.68
C THR A 184 14.50 -0.94 24.40
N ARG A 185 15.54 -1.30 23.64
CA ARG A 185 15.85 -0.66 22.35
C ARG A 185 14.79 -1.00 21.30
N PHE A 186 14.30 -2.24 21.30
CA PHE A 186 13.20 -2.62 20.41
C PHE A 186 11.96 -1.78 20.67
N THR A 187 11.58 -1.59 21.94
CA THR A 187 10.45 -0.73 22.33
C THR A 187 10.61 0.69 21.78
N GLN A 188 11.80 1.30 21.93
CA GLN A 188 12.05 2.66 21.43
C GLN A 188 11.91 2.76 19.91
N ALA A 189 12.44 1.79 19.16
CA ALA A 189 12.32 1.76 17.71
C ALA A 189 10.86 1.54 17.27
N TRP A 190 10.16 0.62 17.93
CA TRP A 190 8.76 0.33 17.66
C TRP A 190 7.85 1.52 17.96
N ASP A 191 8.03 2.19 19.10
CA ASP A 191 7.22 3.35 19.47
C ASP A 191 7.39 4.48 18.45
N ALA A 192 8.63 4.77 18.02
CA ALA A 192 8.89 5.77 16.98
C ALA A 192 8.25 5.40 15.63
N LEU A 193 8.27 4.11 15.27
CA LEU A 193 7.68 3.63 14.03
C LEU A 193 6.14 3.65 14.06
N SER A 194 5.55 3.21 15.17
CA SER A 194 4.10 3.12 15.37
C SER A 194 3.41 4.48 15.40
N VAL A 195 4.07 5.52 15.95
CA VAL A 195 3.59 6.91 15.88
C VAL A 195 3.48 7.37 14.43
N THR A 196 4.47 7.07 13.61
CA THR A 196 4.45 7.40 12.19
C THR A 196 3.32 6.67 11.47
N TYR A 197 3.12 5.37 11.71
CA TYR A 197 2.00 4.61 11.13
C TYR A 197 0.63 5.18 11.54
N GLY A 198 0.45 5.48 12.83
CA GLY A 198 -0.80 6.05 13.35
C GLY A 198 -1.15 7.41 12.75
N SER A 199 -0.16 8.17 12.28
CA SER A 199 -0.38 9.47 11.63
C SER A 199 -0.95 9.39 10.21
N ILE A 200 -0.96 8.21 9.59
CA ILE A 200 -1.49 7.99 8.22
C ILE A 200 -3.03 8.04 8.19
N GLY A 201 -3.71 7.90 9.34
CA GLY A 201 -5.07 8.42 9.52
C GLY A 201 -6.24 7.58 8.97
N ALA A 202 -6.06 6.32 8.59
CA ALA A 202 -7.14 5.46 8.09
C ALA A 202 -7.46 4.31 9.06
N THR A 203 -8.71 4.18 9.50
CA THR A 203 -9.15 3.02 10.31
C THR A 203 -9.26 1.77 9.44
N LEU A 204 -9.03 0.60 10.04
CA LEU A 204 -9.23 -0.68 9.34
C LEU A 204 -10.65 -0.81 8.78
N ASP A 205 -11.65 -0.38 9.55
CA ASP A 205 -13.06 -0.39 9.15
C ASP A 205 -13.31 0.43 7.88
N ALA A 206 -12.72 1.63 7.76
CA ALA A 206 -12.84 2.45 6.57
C ALA A 206 -12.07 1.86 5.38
N GLN A 207 -10.85 1.37 5.61
CA GLN A 207 -10.03 0.76 4.56
C GLN A 207 -10.72 -0.45 3.93
N MET A 208 -11.22 -1.38 4.74
CA MET A 208 -11.95 -2.56 4.27
C MET A 208 -13.33 -2.17 3.72
N GLY A 209 -14.01 -1.23 4.39
CA GLY A 209 -15.30 -0.71 3.97
C GLY A 209 -15.28 -0.08 2.58
N ILE A 210 -14.23 0.65 2.22
CA ILE A 210 -14.06 1.24 0.89
C ILE A 210 -13.61 0.19 -0.11
N ARG A 211 -12.46 -0.46 0.14
CA ARG A 211 -11.86 -1.40 -0.81
C ARG A 211 -12.79 -2.55 -1.16
N CYS A 212 -13.37 -3.20 -0.17
CA CYS A 212 -14.25 -4.34 -0.42
C CYS A 212 -15.61 -3.91 -0.98
N SER A 213 -15.99 -2.65 -0.85
CA SER A 213 -17.21 -2.14 -1.49
C SER A 213 -16.96 -1.67 -2.91
N ASP A 214 -15.73 -1.36 -3.30
CA ASP A 214 -15.35 -1.08 -4.69
C ASP A 214 -15.09 -2.36 -5.50
N LYS A 215 -14.55 -3.40 -4.86
CA LYS A 215 -14.09 -4.63 -5.53
C LYS A 215 -15.23 -5.42 -6.18
N ILE A 216 -15.04 -5.76 -7.45
CA ILE A 216 -16.00 -6.46 -8.31
C ILE A 216 -15.71 -7.96 -8.33
N VAL A 217 -14.46 -8.35 -8.58
CA VAL A 217 -14.06 -9.77 -8.59
C VAL A 217 -13.97 -10.31 -7.17
N ARG A 218 -14.67 -11.43 -6.93
CA ARG A 218 -14.73 -12.11 -5.65
C ARG A 218 -14.78 -13.62 -5.84
N VAL A 219 -14.31 -14.33 -4.83
CA VAL A 219 -14.45 -15.78 -4.67
C VAL A 219 -15.43 -16.07 -3.54
N GLU A 220 -16.15 -17.19 -3.61
CA GLU A 220 -17.19 -17.52 -2.63
C GLU A 220 -16.67 -18.44 -1.52
N THR A 221 -15.65 -19.25 -1.84
CA THR A 221 -15.15 -20.29 -0.94
C THR A 221 -13.65 -20.16 -0.66
N LEU A 222 -13.22 -20.79 0.43
CA LEU A 222 -11.80 -20.88 0.75
C LEU A 222 -11.05 -21.68 -0.33
N ASP A 223 -11.63 -22.76 -0.85
CA ASP A 223 -11.00 -23.62 -1.86
C ASP A 223 -10.72 -22.86 -3.17
N GLU A 224 -11.62 -21.95 -3.58
CA GLU A 224 -11.40 -21.05 -4.72
C GLU A 224 -10.35 -19.97 -4.43
N PHE A 225 -10.20 -19.58 -3.16
CA PHE A 225 -9.23 -18.59 -2.73
C PHE A 225 -7.79 -19.13 -2.64
N LEU A 226 -7.61 -20.41 -2.30
CA LEU A 226 -6.28 -21.00 -2.10
C LEU A 226 -5.32 -20.82 -3.29
N PRO A 227 -5.72 -21.05 -4.56
CA PRO A 227 -4.83 -20.82 -5.70
C PRO A 227 -4.43 -19.35 -5.89
N ILE A 228 -5.31 -18.40 -5.54
CA ILE A 228 -5.00 -16.96 -5.58
C ILE A 228 -3.94 -16.63 -4.54
N MET A 229 -4.11 -17.15 -3.33
CA MET A 229 -3.17 -16.98 -2.22
C MET A 229 -1.78 -17.55 -2.57
N GLU A 230 -1.70 -18.77 -3.10
CA GLU A 230 -0.43 -19.40 -3.52
C GLU A 230 0.29 -18.57 -4.59
N ARG A 231 -0.45 -18.04 -5.57
CA ARG A 231 0.10 -17.17 -6.60
C ARG A 231 0.64 -15.87 -6.00
N GLN A 232 -0.10 -15.22 -5.10
CA GLN A 232 0.32 -13.98 -4.44
C GLN A 232 1.59 -14.17 -3.60
N PHE A 233 1.70 -15.29 -2.87
CA PHE A 233 2.91 -15.63 -2.14
C PHE A 233 4.14 -15.73 -3.04
N GLY A 234 3.96 -16.13 -4.31
CA GLY A 234 5.02 -16.19 -5.31
C GLY A 234 5.44 -14.85 -5.90
N VAL A 235 4.68 -13.76 -5.69
CA VAL A 235 5.01 -12.43 -6.24
C VAL A 235 6.12 -11.75 -5.46
N SER A 236 6.09 -11.85 -4.14
CA SER A 236 7.05 -11.19 -3.26
C SER A 236 7.28 -12.02 -2.00
N ARG A 237 8.55 -12.17 -1.62
CA ARG A 237 8.93 -12.80 -0.35
C ARG A 237 8.55 -11.93 0.85
N VAL A 238 8.69 -10.60 0.73
CA VAL A 238 8.41 -9.69 1.86
C VAL A 238 6.92 -9.44 2.07
N PHE A 239 6.11 -9.25 1.02
CA PHE A 239 4.69 -8.84 1.14
C PHE A 239 3.68 -9.66 0.33
N GLY A 240 4.07 -10.72 -0.37
CA GLY A 240 3.14 -11.53 -1.16
C GLY A 240 1.96 -12.12 -0.37
N ASP A 241 2.11 -12.28 0.93
CA ASP A 241 1.09 -12.75 1.87
C ASP A 241 0.27 -11.65 2.57
N VAL A 242 0.67 -10.38 2.48
CA VAL A 242 -0.01 -9.26 3.16
C VAL A 242 -1.42 -9.07 2.61
N GLN A 243 -1.60 -9.27 1.31
CA GLN A 243 -2.88 -9.10 0.62
C GLN A 243 -3.92 -10.17 1.03
N THR A 244 -3.47 -11.30 1.57
CA THR A 244 -4.32 -12.45 1.88
C THR A 244 -5.47 -12.08 2.82
N ALA A 245 -5.18 -11.38 3.91
CA ALA A 245 -6.21 -11.00 4.88
C ALA A 245 -7.27 -10.07 4.26
N THR A 246 -6.83 -9.11 3.45
CA THR A 246 -7.69 -8.16 2.73
C THR A 246 -8.61 -8.90 1.75
N GLU A 247 -8.08 -9.81 0.93
CA GLU A 247 -8.87 -10.59 -0.03
C GLU A 247 -9.88 -11.49 0.68
N MET A 248 -9.50 -12.15 1.78
CA MET A 248 -10.43 -12.97 2.57
C MET A 248 -11.59 -12.15 3.15
N ILE A 249 -11.36 -10.89 3.52
CA ILE A 249 -12.40 -9.97 3.98
C ILE A 249 -13.29 -9.58 2.79
N CYS A 250 -12.70 -9.19 1.66
CA CYS A 250 -13.45 -8.71 0.50
C CYS A 250 -14.26 -9.82 -0.19
N ALA A 251 -13.75 -11.05 -0.25
CA ALA A 251 -14.46 -12.23 -0.74
C ALA A 251 -15.78 -12.44 0.00
N GLN A 252 -15.80 -12.18 1.31
CA GLN A 252 -16.97 -12.39 2.16
C GLN A 252 -17.83 -11.15 2.33
N TRP A 253 -17.44 -10.01 1.75
CA TRP A 253 -18.05 -8.69 2.00
C TRP A 253 -19.52 -8.62 1.56
N ARG A 254 -20.38 -8.07 2.43
CA ARG A 254 -21.85 -8.10 2.27
C ARG A 254 -22.49 -6.74 1.95
N LEU A 255 -21.68 -5.71 1.77
CA LEU A 255 -22.12 -4.33 1.53
C LEU A 255 -21.43 -3.74 0.30
N PRO A 256 -21.57 -4.32 -0.91
CA PRO A 256 -21.01 -3.69 -2.11
C PRO A 256 -21.60 -2.29 -2.31
N ALA A 257 -20.79 -1.36 -2.82
CA ALA A 257 -21.26 0.01 -3.02
C ALA A 257 -22.34 0.07 -4.11
N LYS A 258 -23.41 0.82 -3.87
CA LYS A 258 -24.39 1.16 -4.91
C LYS A 258 -23.74 2.07 -5.94
N GLY A 259 -23.85 1.75 -7.23
CA GLY A 259 -23.23 2.59 -8.26
C GLY A 259 -21.69 2.56 -8.23
N GLN A 260 -21.12 1.41 -7.86
CA GLN A 260 -19.74 1.02 -8.20
C GLN A 260 -19.40 1.45 -9.62
N TYR A 261 -18.18 1.91 -9.83
CA TYR A 261 -17.67 2.11 -11.17
C TYR A 261 -17.40 0.74 -11.81
N THR A 262 -17.96 0.51 -13.00
CA THR A 262 -17.81 -0.77 -13.73
C THR A 262 -17.25 -0.58 -15.15
N GLY A 263 -16.66 0.59 -15.43
CA GLY A 263 -16.03 0.87 -16.71
C GLY A 263 -14.62 0.32 -16.82
N ASP A 264 -14.00 0.52 -17.98
CA ASP A 264 -12.72 -0.10 -18.35
C ASP A 264 -11.52 0.86 -18.24
N PHE A 265 -11.72 2.08 -17.74
CA PHE A 265 -10.67 3.09 -17.58
C PHE A 265 -9.99 3.51 -18.90
N HIS A 266 -10.64 3.30 -20.06
CA HIS A 266 -10.23 3.93 -21.32
C HIS A 266 -10.85 5.32 -21.45
N VAL A 267 -10.13 6.34 -21.02
CA VAL A 267 -10.68 7.67 -20.76
C VAL A 267 -9.89 8.76 -21.47
N LYS A 268 -10.60 9.73 -22.05
CA LYS A 268 -10.03 10.97 -22.56
C LYS A 268 -10.52 12.15 -21.74
N THR A 269 -9.63 12.75 -20.95
CA THR A 269 -9.90 13.98 -20.19
C THR A 269 -9.68 15.24 -21.04
N ARG A 270 -10.06 16.42 -20.53
CA ARG A 270 -9.82 17.70 -21.23
C ARG A 270 -8.33 17.98 -21.46
N HIS A 271 -7.50 17.58 -20.51
CA HIS A 271 -6.05 17.70 -20.57
C HIS A 271 -5.40 16.41 -20.07
N PRO A 272 -4.24 16.02 -20.61
CA PRO A 272 -3.46 14.88 -20.15
C PRO A 272 -3.25 14.84 -18.64
N ILE A 273 -3.38 13.65 -18.07
CA ILE A 273 -3.05 13.38 -16.67
C ILE A 273 -1.54 13.11 -16.55
N LEU A 274 -0.92 13.62 -15.49
CA LEU A 274 0.45 13.28 -15.12
C LEU A 274 0.45 12.16 -14.06
N PHE A 275 1.01 11.02 -14.40
CA PHE A 275 1.27 9.92 -13.48
C PHE A 275 2.71 10.00 -13.00
N ILE A 276 2.96 9.78 -11.70
CA ILE A 276 4.29 9.77 -11.09
C ILE A 276 4.50 8.43 -10.39
N GLY A 277 5.63 7.78 -10.67
CA GLY A 277 5.99 6.50 -10.08
C GLY A 277 7.46 6.42 -9.72
N ASN A 278 7.76 5.90 -8.55
CA ASN A 278 9.13 5.69 -8.08
C ASN A 278 9.62 4.32 -8.56
N THR A 279 10.92 4.20 -8.85
CA THR A 279 11.51 2.94 -9.33
C THR A 279 11.53 1.80 -8.32
N ALA A 280 11.35 2.08 -7.02
CA ALA A 280 11.28 1.09 -5.96
C ALA A 280 10.29 1.51 -4.87
N ASP A 281 9.01 1.62 -5.28
CA ASP A 281 7.88 1.82 -4.40
C ASP A 281 7.33 0.45 -3.95
N ALA A 282 7.34 0.18 -2.64
CA ALA A 282 6.93 -1.12 -2.11
C ALA A 282 5.40 -1.37 -2.16
N PHE A 283 4.61 -0.33 -2.42
CA PHE A 283 3.15 -0.35 -2.28
C PHE A 283 2.41 0.03 -3.55
N THR A 284 3.02 0.89 -4.37
CA THR A 284 2.46 1.37 -5.64
C THR A 284 3.53 1.32 -6.73
N PRO A 285 3.87 0.12 -7.22
CA PRO A 285 5.04 -0.13 -8.06
C PRO A 285 4.97 0.68 -9.36
N LEU A 286 6.13 0.91 -9.98
CA LEU A 286 6.19 1.68 -11.22
C LEU A 286 5.37 1.04 -12.35
N ALA A 287 5.24 -0.28 -12.33
CA ALA A 287 4.36 -1.02 -13.24
C ALA A 287 2.91 -0.53 -13.15
N SER A 288 2.40 -0.27 -11.95
CA SER A 288 1.04 0.25 -11.74
C SER A 288 0.86 1.65 -12.31
N ALA A 289 1.85 2.53 -12.21
CA ALA A 289 1.79 3.85 -12.84
C ALA A 289 1.72 3.75 -14.38
N ARG A 290 2.51 2.84 -14.97
CA ARG A 290 2.51 2.60 -16.43
C ARG A 290 1.19 1.99 -16.91
N ASN A 291 0.68 1.00 -16.19
CA ASN A 291 -0.56 0.30 -16.54
C ASN A 291 -1.78 1.20 -16.33
N ALA A 292 -1.83 2.00 -15.27
CA ALA A 292 -2.87 3.01 -15.10
C ALA A 292 -2.82 4.06 -16.23
N SER A 293 -1.64 4.62 -16.54
CA SER A 293 -1.47 5.62 -17.61
C SER A 293 -1.91 5.10 -18.98
N ALA A 294 -1.74 3.81 -19.28
CA ALA A 294 -2.14 3.22 -20.55
C ALA A 294 -3.65 3.34 -20.85
N GLY A 295 -4.50 3.45 -19.82
CA GLY A 295 -5.95 3.69 -19.96
C GLY A 295 -6.32 5.15 -20.26
N PHE A 296 -5.46 6.12 -19.95
CA PHE A 296 -5.79 7.55 -20.06
C PHE A 296 -5.13 8.19 -21.29
N GLU A 297 -5.93 8.57 -22.28
CA GLU A 297 -5.47 9.09 -23.56
C GLU A 297 -4.59 10.32 -23.38
N GLY A 298 -3.38 10.27 -23.97
CA GLY A 298 -2.42 11.36 -23.96
C GLY A 298 -1.72 11.59 -22.61
N SER A 299 -2.03 10.81 -21.57
CA SER A 299 -1.34 10.87 -20.29
C SER A 299 0.15 10.52 -20.41
N VAL A 300 0.93 10.92 -19.41
CA VAL A 300 2.38 10.65 -19.35
C VAL A 300 2.80 10.17 -17.97
N VAL A 301 3.84 9.35 -17.93
CA VAL A 301 4.45 8.86 -16.70
C VAL A 301 5.78 9.56 -16.48
N LEU A 302 5.89 10.29 -15.37
CA LEU A 302 7.14 10.75 -14.81
C LEU A 302 7.71 9.69 -13.87
N GLN A 303 8.77 9.03 -14.30
CA GLN A 303 9.53 8.12 -13.45
C GLN A 303 10.49 8.92 -12.56
N THR A 304 10.48 8.63 -11.26
CA THR A 304 11.49 9.14 -10.32
C THR A 304 12.40 7.99 -9.91
N ASN A 305 13.71 8.25 -9.90
CA ASN A 305 14.69 7.28 -9.42
C ASN A 305 14.76 7.37 -7.90
N GLY A 306 14.05 6.50 -7.20
CA GLY A 306 13.94 6.60 -5.75
C GLY A 306 13.19 5.43 -5.11
N TYR A 307 13.30 5.40 -3.78
CA TYR A 307 12.64 4.45 -2.91
C TYR A 307 11.49 5.13 -2.15
N GLY A 308 10.61 4.32 -1.59
CA GLY A 308 9.47 4.80 -0.82
C GLY A 308 8.27 5.14 -1.72
N THR A 309 7.16 5.45 -1.07
CA THR A 309 5.87 5.65 -1.73
C THR A 309 5.60 7.11 -1.98
N ALA A 310 4.90 7.43 -3.09
CA ALA A 310 4.39 8.76 -3.43
C ALA A 310 5.38 9.91 -3.15
N CYS A 311 6.10 10.33 -4.18
CA CYS A 311 7.24 11.21 -4.02
C CYS A 311 6.88 12.57 -3.35
N PHE A 312 5.79 13.23 -3.75
CA PHE A 312 5.36 14.51 -3.20
C PHE A 312 4.76 14.41 -1.79
N TYR A 313 4.37 13.22 -1.35
CA TYR A 313 3.81 13.04 -0.01
C TYR A 313 4.90 12.76 1.03
N TRP A 314 5.82 11.84 0.72
CA TRP A 314 6.84 11.38 1.68
C TRP A 314 8.26 11.87 1.38
N ASN A 315 8.53 12.33 0.16
CA ASN A 315 9.91 12.49 -0.35
C ASN A 315 10.09 13.73 -1.24
N ILE A 316 9.46 14.87 -0.91
CA ILE A 316 9.40 16.09 -1.77
C ILE A 316 10.78 16.49 -2.32
N GLY A 317 11.85 16.38 -1.52
CA GLY A 317 13.21 16.72 -1.91
C GLY A 317 13.87 15.78 -2.94
N LEU A 318 13.31 14.58 -3.12
CA LEU A 318 13.78 13.53 -4.02
C LEU A 318 12.96 13.46 -5.32
N CYS A 319 11.92 14.29 -5.47
CA CYS A 319 11.08 14.34 -6.69
C CYS A 319 11.79 15.10 -7.81
N LYS A 320 12.78 14.45 -8.40
CA LYS A 320 13.52 14.94 -9.56
C LYS A 320 13.29 13.97 -10.70
N SER A 321 13.02 14.51 -11.88
CA SER A 321 13.03 13.72 -13.11
C SER A 321 14.41 13.09 -13.27
N SER A 322 14.46 11.83 -13.63
CA SER A 322 15.67 11.28 -14.24
C SER A 322 15.78 11.87 -15.65
N ASP A 323 16.80 12.71 -15.86
CA ASP A 323 17.18 13.19 -17.20
C ASP A 323 17.50 12.02 -18.15
#